data_AF-A0A4V3QZR0-F1
#
_entry.id   AF-A0A4V3QZR0-F1
#
_cell.length_a   1.000
_cell.length_b   1.000
_cell.length_c   1.000
_cell.angle_alpha   90.00
_cell.angle_beta   90.00
_cell.angle_gamma   90.00
#
_symmetry.space_group_name_H-M   'P 1'
#
loop_
_entity.id
_entity.type
_entity.pdbx_description
1 polymer ?
#
loop_
_entity_poly.entity_id
_entity_poly.type
_entity_poly.pdbx_seq_one_letter_code
_entity_poly.pdbx_strand_id
1 'polypeptide(L)' 'MESNESYYRRRAIQEIVAARNAITADAKARRQSLAESYVRRLSELTGTDASFMLKANPARLHEIA' A
#
# COMPACT_ATOMS: atom_id res chain seq x y z
N MET A 1 20.17 -3.02 6.65
CA MET A 1 19.61 -1.91 5.84
C MET A 1 18.38 -2.43 5.14
N GLU A 2 17.24 -1.77 5.28
CA GLU A 2 16.03 -2.19 4.56
C GLU A 2 16.19 -1.94 3.06
N SER A 3 15.69 -2.86 2.20
CA SER A 3 15.64 -2.62 0.76
C SER A 3 14.51 -1.68 0.39
N ASN A 4 14.69 -0.86 -0.65
CA ASN A 4 13.63 0.04 -1.15
C ASN A 4 12.33 -0.71 -1.47
N GLU A 5 12.42 -1.96 -1.93
CA GLU A 5 11.26 -2.82 -2.18
C GLU A 5 10.48 -3.10 -0.89
N SER A 6 11.16 -3.58 0.15
CA SER A 6 10.54 -3.87 1.45
C SER A 6 9.88 -2.63 2.03
N TYR A 7 10.54 -1.47 1.88
CA TYR A 7 10.05 -0.19 2.35
C TYR A 7 8.72 0.19 1.67
N TYR A 8 8.68 0.17 0.33
CA TYR A 8 7.48 0.55 -0.42
C TYR A 8 6.34 -0.45 -0.24
N ARG A 9 6.64 -1.76 -0.16
CA ARG A 9 5.65 -2.79 0.16
C ARG A 9 5.00 -2.55 1.52
N ARG A 10 5.81 -2.34 2.58
CA ARG A 10 5.30 -2.09 3.92
C ARG A 10 4.48 -0.81 3.99
N ARG A 11 4.96 0.28 3.38
CA ARG A 11 4.24 1.57 3.36
C ARG A 11 2.92 1.50 2.61
N ALA A 12 2.87 0.81 1.47
CA ALA A 12 1.62 0.57 0.77
C ALA A 12 0.59 -0.12 1.67
N ILE A 13 0.98 -1.20 2.36
CA ILE A 13 0.09 -1.94 3.27
C ILE A 13 -0.42 -1.05 4.41
N GLN A 14 0.48 -0.28 5.04
CA GLN A 14 0.12 0.62 6.14
C GLN A 14 -0.92 1.65 5.70
N GLU A 15 -0.74 2.28 4.54
CA GLU A 15 -1.69 3.28 4.03
C GLU A 15 -3.02 2.65 3.60
N ILE A 16 -3.01 1.43 3.03
CA ILE A 16 -4.24 0.70 2.71
C ILE A 16 -5.06 0.42 3.98
N VAL A 17 -4.41 -0.08 5.03
CA VAL A 17 -5.06 -0.34 6.32
C VAL A 17 -5.56 0.97 6.94
N ALA A 18 -4.74 2.01 6.91
CA ALA A 18 -5.10 3.30 7.47
C ALA A 18 -6.26 3.96 6.69
N ALA A 19 -6.35 3.81 5.36
CA ALA A 19 -7.46 4.30 4.55
C ALA A 19 -8.78 3.61 4.92
N ARG A 20 -8.74 2.30 5.23
CA ARG A 20 -9.93 1.55 5.67
C ARG A 20 -10.41 1.97 7.06
N ASN A 21 -9.48 2.30 7.94
CA ASN A 21 -9.77 2.75 9.30
C ASN A 21 -10.01 4.28 9.39
N ALA A 22 -9.90 5.01 8.28
CA ALA A 22 -10.13 6.45 8.26
C ALA A 22 -11.62 6.77 8.47
N ILE A 23 -11.91 7.61 9.46
CA ILE A 23 -13.29 8.02 9.80
C ILE A 23 -13.83 9.04 8.78
N THR A 24 -12.98 9.96 8.31
CA THR A 24 -13.38 11.00 7.37
C THR A 24 -13.09 10.60 5.92
N ALA A 25 -13.95 11.06 5.00
CA ALA A 25 -13.78 10.81 3.57
C ALA A 25 -12.48 11.41 3.02
N ASP A 26 -12.10 12.60 3.49
CA ASP A 26 -10.85 13.25 3.09
C ASP A 26 -9.61 12.46 3.55
N ALA A 27 -9.58 12.00 4.81
CA ALA A 27 -8.50 11.16 5.30
C ALA A 27 -8.41 9.83 4.54
N LYS A 28 -9.56 9.24 4.19
CA LYS A 28 -9.62 8.04 3.36
C LYS A 28 -9.02 8.29 1.98
N ALA A 29 -9.44 9.36 1.30
CA ALA A 29 -8.96 9.70 -0.04
C ALA A 29 -7.45 10.00 -0.05
N ARG A 30 -6.97 10.78 0.93
CA ARG A 30 -5.54 11.10 1.07
C ARG A 30 -4.70 9.83 1.27
N ARG A 31 -5.10 8.96 2.19
CA ARG A 31 -4.38 7.70 2.47
C ARG A 31 -4.43 6.74 1.28
N GLN A 32 -5.55 6.68 0.57
CA GLN A 32 -5.67 5.90 -0.65
C GLN A 32 -4.70 6.40 -1.74
N SER A 33 -4.60 7.71 -1.94
CA SER A 33 -3.64 8.30 -2.89
C SER A 33 -2.17 8.02 -2.51
N LEU A 34 -1.86 8.01 -1.21
CA LEU A 34 -0.53 7.62 -0.72
C LEU A 34 -0.25 6.13 -0.98
N ALA A 35 -1.20 5.26 -0.68
CA ALA A 35 -1.09 3.83 -0.96
C ALA A 35 -0.82 3.57 -2.46
N GLU A 36 -1.60 4.21 -3.35
CA GLU A 36 -1.43 4.13 -4.80
C GLU A 36 -0.02 4.58 -5.24
N SER A 37 0.49 5.66 -4.63
CA SER A 37 1.83 6.16 -4.93
C SER A 37 2.92 5.18 -4.52
N TYR A 38 2.80 4.54 -3.35
CA TYR A 38 3.76 3.52 -2.91
C TYR A 38 3.69 2.23 -3.74
N VAL A 39 2.48 1.77 -4.08
CA VAL A 39 2.28 0.61 -4.96
C VAL A 39 2.90 0.86 -6.33
N ARG A 40 2.70 2.05 -6.92
CA ARG A 40 3.33 2.43 -8.18
C ARG A 40 4.85 2.38 -8.11
N ARG A 41 5.46 2.95 -7.05
CA ARG A 41 6.91 2.87 -6.84
C ARG A 41 7.41 1.44 -6.67
N LEU A 42 6.65 0.60 -5.98
CA LEU A 42 6.96 -0.81 -5.86
C LEU A 42 6.92 -1.52 -7.21
N SER A 43 5.92 -1.23 -8.05
CA SER A 43 5.83 -1.80 -9.40
C SER A 43 7.00 -1.35 -10.29
N GLU A 44 7.35 -0.07 -10.25
CA GLU A 44 8.51 0.48 -10.99
C GLU A 44 9.82 -0.21 -10.57
N LEU A 45 10.01 -0.47 -9.27
CA LEU A 45 11.24 -1.05 -8.73
C LEU A 45 11.36 -2.55 -9.03
N THR A 46 10.25 -3.29 -8.97
CA THR A 46 10.23 -4.75 -9.13
C THR A 46 9.97 -5.20 -10.57
N GLY A 47 9.56 -4.28 -11.46
CA GLY A 47 9.09 -4.60 -12.80
C GLY A 47 7.80 -5.44 -12.83
N THR A 48 7.14 -5.61 -11.68
CA THR A 48 5.93 -6.43 -11.53
C THR A 48 4.75 -5.55 -11.15
N ASP A 49 3.56 -5.83 -11.68
CA ASP A 49 2.37 -5.06 -11.29
C ASP A 49 1.92 -5.38 -9.86
N ALA A 50 2.19 -4.45 -8.92
CA ALA A 50 1.76 -4.54 -7.53
C ALA A 50 0.34 -3.98 -7.28
N SER A 51 -0.39 -3.56 -8.31
CA SER A 51 -1.73 -2.97 -8.19
C SER A 51 -2.76 -3.89 -7.52
N PHE A 52 -2.51 -5.21 -7.50
CA PHE A 52 -3.33 -6.18 -6.77
C PHE A 52 -3.45 -5.85 -5.28
N MET A 53 -2.44 -5.22 -4.68
CA MET A 53 -2.43 -4.85 -3.26
C MET A 53 -3.55 -3.87 -2.90
N LEU A 54 -3.89 -2.94 -3.80
CA LEU A 54 -4.94 -1.93 -3.56
C LEU A 54 -6.34 -2.55 -3.43
N LYS A 55 -6.55 -3.72 -4.04
CA LYS A 55 -7.82 -4.46 -4.01
C LYS A 55 -7.82 -5.58 -2.97
N ALA A 56 -6.67 -5.88 -2.38
CA ALA A 56 -6.52 -6.97 -1.44
C ALA A 56 -7.28 -6.69 -0.12
N ASN A 57 -7.85 -7.76 0.45
CA ASN A 57 -8.36 -7.70 1.81
C ASN A 57 -7.16 -7.48 2.77
N PRO A 58 -7.14 -6.44 3.63
CA PRO A 58 -6.04 -6.18 4.55
C PRO A 58 -5.72 -7.36 5.46
N ALA A 59 -6.73 -8.19 5.80
CA ALA A 59 -6.50 -9.42 6.56
C ALA A 59 -5.54 -10.38 5.84
N ARG A 60 -5.54 -10.41 4.51
CA ARG A 60 -4.59 -11.18 3.68
C ARG A 60 -3.28 -10.45 3.41
N LEU A 61 -3.23 -9.12 3.55
CA LEU A 61 -1.99 -8.38 3.34
C LEU A 61 -0.95 -8.63 4.46
N HIS A 62 -1.41 -8.99 5.66
CA HIS A 62 -0.53 -9.41 6.76
C HIS A 62 0.21 -10.72 6.49
N GLU A 63 -0.28 -11.57 5.58
CA GLU A 63 0.35 -12.84 5.20
C GLU A 63 1.48 -12.65 4.16
N ILE A 64 1.59 -11.46 3.56
CA ILE A 64 2.52 -11.13 2.46
C ILE A 64 3.69 -10.25 2.95
N ALA A 65 3.62 -9.77 4.20
CA ALA A 65 4.62 -8.91 4.83
C ALA A 65 5.69 -9.73 5.57
#